data_AF-A0A543HU52-F1
#
_entry.id   AF-A0A543HU52-F1
#
_cell.length_a   1.000
_cell.length_b   1.000
_cell.length_c   1.000
_cell.angle_alpha   90.00
_cell.angle_beta   90.00
_cell.angle_gamma   90.00
#
_symmetry.space_group_name_H-M   'P 1'
#
loop_
_entity.id
_entity.type
_entity.pdbx_description
1 polymer ?
#
loop_
_entity_poly.entity_id
_entity_poly.type
_entity_poly.pdbx_seq_one_letter_code
_entity_poly.pdbx_strand_id
1 'polypeptide(L)'
;MPPDAEAADPWSVTVRGSFFVGRCGTCAWTGPARRARFSVAADMTAHEVLCRSAATQDVPIPAGARVTAEVGEVVASGRERLSAQGRS
;
A
#
# COMPACT_ATOMS: atom_id res chain seq x y z
N MET A 1 26.46 -1.98 31.83
CA MET A 1 25.24 -2.07 31.01
C MET A 1 25.68 -1.87 29.56
N PRO A 2 25.51 -2.83 28.65
CA PRO A 2 25.70 -2.51 27.24
C PRO A 2 24.65 -1.43 26.88
N PRO A 3 24.99 -0.44 26.04
CA PRO A 3 24.01 0.56 25.62
C PRO A 3 22.86 -0.18 24.96
N ASP A 4 21.63 0.21 25.32
CA ASP A 4 20.40 -0.08 24.58
C ASP A 4 20.75 -0.35 23.13
N ALA A 5 20.57 -1.60 22.70
CA ALA A 5 20.54 -1.90 21.29
C ALA A 5 19.36 -1.09 20.76
N GLU A 6 19.63 0.14 20.31
CA GLU A 6 18.66 0.99 19.64
C GLU A 6 17.97 0.07 18.66
N ALA A 7 16.70 -0.21 18.91
CA ALA A 7 15.95 -1.17 18.14
C ALA A 7 16.02 -0.68 16.69
N ALA A 8 16.90 -1.32 15.91
CA ALA A 8 17.16 -0.88 14.55
C ALA A 8 15.81 -0.83 13.85
N ASP A 9 15.52 0.30 13.20
CA ASP A 9 14.28 0.48 12.46
C ASP A 9 14.01 -0.78 11.61
N PRO A 10 12.78 -1.30 11.59
CA PRO A 10 12.46 -2.55 10.88
C PRO A 10 12.46 -2.39 9.34
N TRP A 11 13.14 -1.36 8.84
CA TRP A 11 13.21 -0.97 7.45
C TRP A 11 14.59 -0.40 7.12
N SER A 12 14.94 -0.49 5.84
CA SER A 12 16.22 -0.01 5.31
C SER A 12 16.00 1.15 4.32
N VAL A 13 16.98 2.04 4.20
CA VAL A 13 16.98 3.11 3.19
C VAL A 13 18.10 2.87 2.20
N THR A 14 17.75 2.82 0.91
CA THR A 14 18.72 2.75 -0.19
C THR A 14 18.78 4.08 -0.91
N VAL A 15 19.99 4.53 -1.25
CA VAL A 15 20.22 5.72 -2.08
C VAL A 15 20.28 5.32 -3.55
N ARG A 16 19.47 5.96 -4.39
CA ARG A 16 19.45 5.75 -5.84
C ARG A 16 19.63 7.10 -6.54
N GLY A 17 20.88 7.50 -6.75
CA GLY A 17 21.22 8.84 -7.25
C GLY A 17 20.82 9.91 -6.24
N SER A 18 20.02 10.89 -6.67
CA SER A 18 19.54 11.99 -5.82
C SER A 18 18.28 11.66 -5.01
N PHE A 19 17.90 10.38 -4.91
CA PHE A 19 16.70 9.93 -4.23
C PHE A 19 17.00 8.87 -3.17
N PHE A 20 16.19 8.89 -2.13
CA PHE A 20 16.12 7.89 -1.07
C PHE A 20 14.87 7.05 -1.27
N VAL A 21 15.02 5.74 -1.08
CA VAL A 21 13.93 4.76 -1.18
C VAL A 21 13.95 3.90 0.08
N GLY A 22 12.83 3.83 0.79
CA GLY A 22 12.65 2.96 1.94
C GLY A 22 12.17 1.57 1.51
N ARG A 23 12.68 0.53 2.18
CA ARG A 23 12.24 -0.86 2.01
C ARG A 23 11.94 -1.50 3.35
N CYS A 24 10.72 -2.03 3.49
CA CYS A 24 10.26 -2.70 4.71
C CYS A 24 10.95 -4.04 4.85
N GLY A 25 11.51 -4.32 6.04
CA GLY A 25 12.15 -5.61 6.34
C GLY A 25 11.16 -6.75 6.53
N THR A 26 9.91 -6.45 6.88
CA THR A 26 8.88 -7.45 7.22
C THR A 26 8.15 -7.98 5.99
N CYS A 27 7.65 -7.09 5.12
CA CYS A 27 6.84 -7.47 3.97
C CYS A 27 7.50 -7.18 2.62
N ALA A 28 8.76 -6.73 2.63
CA ALA A 28 9.53 -6.32 1.45
C ALA A 28 8.96 -5.17 0.62
N TRP A 29 7.88 -4.51 1.08
CA TRP A 29 7.30 -3.35 0.41
C TRP A 29 8.33 -2.23 0.24
N THR A 30 8.27 -1.56 -0.91
CA THR A 30 9.18 -0.47 -1.28
C THR A 30 8.39 0.81 -1.44
N GLY A 31 8.78 1.83 -0.68
CA GLY A 31 8.13 3.13 -0.70
C GLY A 31 8.50 3.98 -1.93
N PRO A 32 7.81 5.10 -2.14
CA PRO A 32 8.10 6.05 -3.20
C PRO A 32 9.48 6.70 -3.02
N ALA A 33 10.10 7.08 -4.14
CA ALA A 33 11.37 7.80 -4.14
C ALA A 33 11.19 9.22 -3.60
N ARG A 34 11.91 9.59 -2.54
CA ARG A 34 11.88 10.92 -1.93
C ARG A 34 13.27 11.57 -1.98
N ARG A 35 13.30 12.90 -2.07
CA ARG A 35 14.57 13.66 -2.00
C ARG A 35 15.06 13.90 -0.58
N ALA A 36 14.16 13.86 0.40
CA ALA A 36 14.49 14.06 1.80
C ALA A 36 14.32 12.77 2.59
N ARG A 37 15.32 12.47 3.43
CA ARG A 37 15.34 11.25 4.24
C ARG A 37 14.20 11.19 5.25
N PHE A 38 13.81 12.33 5.83
CA PHE A 38 12.67 12.40 6.76
C PHE A 38 11.34 12.02 6.08
N SER A 39 11.18 12.35 4.79
CA SER A 39 9.96 11.98 4.05
C SER A 39 9.90 10.49 3.80
N VAL A 40 11.05 9.83 3.60
CA VAL A 40 11.09 8.36 3.55
C VAL A 40 10.66 7.78 4.90
N ALA A 41 11.22 8.27 6.00
CA ALA A 41 10.86 7.80 7.34
C ALA A 41 9.35 7.92 7.61
N ALA A 42 8.75 9.07 7.28
CA ALA A 42 7.30 9.27 7.41
C ALA A 42 6.47 8.27 6.57
N ASP A 43 6.92 7.98 5.35
CA ASP A 43 6.29 6.99 4.46
C ASP A 43 6.39 5.58 5.07
N MET A 44 7.54 5.21 5.64
CA MET A 44 7.75 3.92 6.31
C MET A 44 6.91 3.79 7.59
N THR A 45 6.81 4.84 8.40
CA THR A 45 5.94 4.86 9.59
C THR A 45 4.47 4.70 9.21
N ALA A 46 4.01 5.41 8.17
CA ALA A 46 2.65 5.25 7.66
C ALA A 46 2.39 3.83 7.15
N HIS A 47 3.36 3.23 6.46
CA HIS A 47 3.30 1.86 6.00
C HIS A 47 3.23 0.85 7.14
N GLU A 48 3.97 1.05 8.25
CA GLU A 48 4.02 0.10 9.37
C GLU A 48 2.62 -0.26 9.91
N VAL A 49 1.74 0.73 9.99
CA VAL A 49 0.34 0.56 10.44
C VAL A 49 -0.40 -0.47 9.58
N LEU A 50 -0.22 -0.40 8.26
CA LEU A 50 -0.85 -1.29 7.31
C LEU A 50 -0.12 -2.64 7.22
N CYS A 51 1.21 -2.63 7.33
CA CYS A 51 2.06 -3.81 7.26
C CYS A 51 1.70 -4.84 8.33
N ARG A 52 1.53 -4.39 9.58
CA ARG A 52 1.19 -5.27 10.71
C ARG A 52 -0.24 -5.82 10.60
N SER A 53 -1.15 -5.04 10.03
CA SER A 53 -2.54 -5.43 9.82
C SER A 53 -2.68 -6.51 8.73
N ALA A 54 -1.86 -6.43 7.66
CA ALA A 54 -1.86 -7.41 6.59
C ALA A 54 -1.20 -8.74 6.97
N ALA A 55 -0.14 -8.72 7.80
CA ALA A 55 0.53 -9.94 8.27
C ALA A 55 -0.41 -10.86 9.09
N THR A 56 -1.44 -10.30 9.73
CA THR A 56 -2.45 -11.05 10.49
C THR A 56 -3.49 -11.74 9.60
N GLN A 57 -3.55 -11.41 8.29
CA GLN A 57 -4.53 -11.96 7.35
C GLN A 57 -3.99 -13.13 6.51
N ASP A 58 -2.78 -13.65 6.81
CA ASP A 58 -2.35 -14.96 6.31
C ASP A 58 -3.11 -16.07 7.06
N VAL A 59 -4.42 -16.14 6.84
CA VAL A 59 -5.19 -17.35 7.09
C VAL A 59 -4.88 -18.26 5.90
N PRO A 60 -4.22 -19.42 6.08
CA PRO A 60 -3.98 -20.33 4.97
C PRO A 60 -5.34 -20.75 4.41
N ILE A 61 -5.64 -20.33 3.19
CA ILE A 61 -6.80 -20.83 2.45
C ILE A 61 -6.51 -22.32 2.24
N PRO A 62 -7.30 -23.26 2.82
CA PRO A 62 -7.10 -24.67 2.55
C PRO A 62 -7.29 -24.89 1.05
N ALA A 63 -6.40 -25.69 0.44
CA ALA A 63 -6.23 -25.90 -1.00
C ALA A 63 -7.46 -26.48 -1.76
N GLY A 64 -8.66 -26.43 -1.17
CA GLY A 64 -9.93 -26.83 -1.77
C GLY A 64 -11.06 -25.79 -1.69
N ALA A 65 -10.85 -24.62 -1.09
CA ALA A 65 -11.90 -23.61 -0.98
C ALA A 65 -12.07 -22.83 -2.30
N ARG A 66 -12.95 -23.32 -3.18
CA ARG A 66 -13.39 -22.60 -4.37
C ARG A 66 -14.28 -21.44 -3.89
N VAL A 67 -13.78 -20.22 -3.94
CA VAL A 67 -14.59 -19.03 -3.71
C VAL A 67 -15.54 -18.90 -4.90
N THR A 68 -16.82 -19.21 -4.70
CA THR A 68 -17.88 -18.80 -5.62
C THR A 68 -18.02 -17.28 -5.47
N ALA A 69 -17.31 -16.54 -6.31
CA ALA A 69 -17.52 -15.12 -6.46
C ALA A 69 -18.90 -14.90 -7.08
N GLU A 70 -19.91 -14.73 -6.23
CA GLU A 70 -21.13 -14.05 -6.63
C GLU A 70 -20.79 -12.59 -6.91
N VAL A 71 -20.56 -12.32 -8.19
CA VAL A 71 -20.42 -10.98 -8.74
C VAL A 71 -21.76 -10.29 -8.54
N GLY A 72 -21.85 -9.50 -7.47
CA GLY A 72 -22.91 -8.52 -7.29
C GLY A 72 -22.82 -7.50 -8.42
N GLU A 73 -23.58 -7.75 -9.48
CA GLU A 73 -23.82 -6.87 -10.60
C GLU A 73 -24.45 -5.56 -10.11
N VAL A 74 -23.63 -4.52 -9.90
CA VAL A 74 -24.14 -3.17 -9.71
C VAL A 74 -24.39 -2.58 -11.09
N VAL A 75 -25.62 -2.78 -11.56
CA VAL A 75 -26.14 -2.28 -12.83
C VAL A 75 -25.97 -0.76 -12.93
N ALA A 76 -25.48 -0.34 -14.10
CA ALA A 76 -25.26 1.03 -14.52
C ALA A 76 -26.51 1.92 -14.40
N SER A 77 -26.34 3.15 -13.90
CA SER A 77 -27.18 4.28 -14.33
C SER A 77 -26.53 5.61 -13.95
N GLY A 78 -26.17 6.43 -14.95
CA GLY A 78 -25.77 7.81 -14.68
C GLY A 78 -24.72 8.44 -15.61
N ARG A 79 -24.70 8.12 -16.90
CA ARG A 79 -24.05 8.97 -17.91
C ARG A 79 -25.04 9.23 -19.03
N GLU A 80 -25.03 10.46 -19.54
CA GLU A 80 -25.82 10.98 -20.68
C GLU A 80 -27.20 11.56 -20.37
N ARG A 81 -27.22 12.84 -20.03
CA ARG A 81 -28.10 13.77 -20.76
C ARG A 81 -27.22 14.77 -21.52
N LEU A 82 -26.88 14.39 -22.74
CA LEU A 82 -26.28 15.28 -23.72
C LEU A 82 -27.35 16.23 -24.28
N SER A 83 -26.95 17.49 -24.35
CA SER A 83 -27.45 18.55 -25.21
C SER A 83 -27.93 18.07 -26.58
N ALA A 84 -29.20 18.31 -26.92
CA ALA A 84 -29.67 18.53 -28.30
C ALA A 84 -31.15 18.94 -28.27
N GLN A 85 -31.43 20.24 -28.12
CA GLN A 85 -32.70 20.79 -28.60
C GLN A 85 -32.38 22.04 -29.43
N GLY A 86 -32.20 21.81 -30.74
CA GLY A 86 -32.30 22.83 -31.76
C GLY A 86 -33.59 22.63 -32.56
N ARG A 87 -34.07 23.75 -33.14
CA ARG A 87 -35.20 23.94 -34.07
C ARG A 87 -36.61 24.04 -33.46
N SER A 88 -37.13 25.26 -33.43
CA SER A 88 -38.15 25.74 -34.38
C SER A 88 -38.09 27.26 -34.47
#